data_AF-A0A1H6IEP5-F1
#
_entry.id   AF-A0A1H6IEP5-F1
#
_cell.length_a   1.000
_cell.length_b   1.000
_cell.length_c   1.000
_cell.angle_alpha   90.00
_cell.angle_beta   90.00
_cell.angle_gamma   90.00
#
_symmetry.space_group_name_H-M   'P 1'
#
loop_
_entity.id
_entity.type
_entity.pdbx_description
1 polymer ?
#
loop_
_entity_poly.entity_id
_entity_poly.type
_entity_poly.pdbx_seq_one_letter_code
_entity_poly.pdbx_strand_id
1 'polypeptide(L)' 'MAIKPKYIKQLGTVLIQEYPDSFNTDFETNKESVEALTTVESKGVRNRIAGYVTRKKAQSAAGAA' A
#
# COMPACT_ATOMS: atom_id res chain seq x y z
N MET A 1 -19.02 -3.98 -8.09
CA MET A 1 -17.91 -3.88 -7.11
C MET A 1 -16.62 -4.27 -7.80
N ALA A 2 -15.72 -3.33 -8.15
CA ALA A 2 -14.45 -3.69 -8.78
C ALA A 2 -13.52 -4.31 -7.71
N ILE A 3 -13.30 -5.63 -7.81
CA ILE A 3 -12.39 -6.33 -6.89
C ILE A 3 -10.97 -5.94 -7.28
N LYS A 4 -10.20 -5.37 -6.34
CA LYS A 4 -8.77 -5.13 -6.58
C LYS A 4 -8.10 -6.46 -6.95
N PRO A 5 -7.38 -6.53 -8.07
CA PRO A 5 -6.65 -7.73 -8.49
C PRO A 5 -5.78 -8.31 -7.38
N LYS A 6 -5.63 -9.64 -7.38
CA LYS A 6 -4.90 -10.39 -6.33
C LYS A 6 -3.49 -9.84 -6.10
N TYR A 7 -2.79 -9.51 -7.18
CA TYR A 7 -1.41 -9.01 -7.13
C TYR A 7 -1.27 -7.68 -6.37
N ILE A 8 -2.28 -6.79 -6.42
CA ILE A 8 -2.27 -5.50 -5.69
C ILE A 8 -2.32 -5.74 -4.19
N LYS A 9 -3.17 -6.67 -3.76
CA LYS A 9 -3.31 -7.02 -2.34
C LYS A 9 -2.09 -7.77 -1.82
N GLN A 10 -1.52 -8.66 -2.63
CA GLN A 10 -0.31 -9.40 -2.28
C GLN A 10 0.88 -8.46 -2.15
N LEU A 11 1.18 -7.65 -3.17
CA LEU A 11 2.28 -6.67 -3.12
C LEU A 11 2.11 -5.70 -1.96
N GLY A 12 0.93 -5.12 -1.78
CA GLY A 12 0.70 -4.19 -0.68
C GLY A 12 0.85 -4.85 0.71
N THR A 13 0.55 -6.15 0.84
CA THR A 13 0.78 -6.88 2.09
C THR A 13 2.26 -7.15 2.32
N VAL A 14 2.98 -7.59 1.29
CA VAL A 14 4.44 -7.85 1.35
C VAL A 14 5.19 -6.56 1.68
N LEU A 15 4.87 -5.46 1.01
CA LEU A 15 5.48 -4.16 1.26
C LEU A 15 5.34 -3.70 2.71
N ILE A 16 4.17 -3.90 3.32
CA ILE A 16 3.94 -3.55 4.73
C ILE A 16 4.72 -4.47 5.67
N GLN A 17 4.91 -5.74 5.31
CA GLN A 17 5.64 -6.71 6.13
C GLN A 17 7.16 -6.49 6.05
N GLU A 18 7.69 -6.22 4.85
CA GLU A 18 9.11 -5.98 4.64
C GLU A 18 9.54 -4.58 5.09
N TYR A 19 8.70 -3.57 4.85
CA TYR A 19 9.02 -2.15 5.12
C TYR A 19 7.94 -1.48 5.98
N PRO A 20 7.70 -1.96 7.22
CA PRO A 20 6.65 -1.41 8.06
C PRO A 20 6.87 0.08 8.37
N ASP A 21 8.11 0.54 8.47
CA ASP A 21 8.44 1.92 8.85
C ASP A 21 8.33 2.91 7.68
N SER A 22 8.41 2.43 6.44
CA SER A 22 8.28 3.24 5.23
C SER A 22 6.83 3.59 4.89
N PHE A 23 5.85 2.94 5.52
CA PHE A 23 4.43 3.14 5.22
C PHE A 23 3.65 3.71 6.40
N ASN A 24 2.86 4.74 6.14
CA ASN A 24 2.06 5.47 7.10
C ASN A 24 0.57 5.55 6.69
N THR A 25 -0.20 6.43 7.31
CA THR A 25 -1.62 6.68 6.96
C THR A 25 -1.81 7.76 5.89
N ASP A 26 -0.73 8.30 5.31
CA ASP A 26 -0.78 9.32 4.27
C ASP A 26 -0.62 8.72 2.88
N PHE A 27 -1.48 9.10 1.93
CA PHE A 27 -1.49 8.50 0.61
C PHE A 27 -0.27 8.91 -0.24
N GLU A 28 0.14 10.18 -0.17
CA GLU A 28 1.21 10.72 -1.00
C GLU A 28 2.56 10.10 -0.60
N THR A 29 2.86 10.06 0.69
CA THR A 29 4.07 9.40 1.24
C THR A 29 4.12 7.91 0.87
N ASN A 30 2.99 7.21 0.98
CA ASN A 30 2.91 5.79 0.61
C ASN A 30 3.11 5.58 -0.89
N LYS A 31 2.65 6.50 -1.74
CA LYS A 31 2.81 6.44 -3.19
C LYS A 31 4.27 6.58 -3.59
N GLU A 32 4.99 7.54 -3.02
CA GLU A 32 6.43 7.72 -3.23
C GLU A 32 7.21 6.49 -2.75
N SER A 33 6.84 5.95 -1.58
CA SER A 33 7.45 4.73 -1.05
C SER A 33 7.20 3.53 -1.96
N VAL A 34 5.98 3.37 -2.51
CA VAL A 34 5.71 2.31 -3.50
C VAL A 34 6.54 2.52 -4.77
N GLU A 35 6.71 3.77 -5.23
CA GLU A 35 7.53 4.08 -6.41
C GLU A 35 9.02 3.77 -6.20
N ALA A 36 9.54 4.05 -5.00
CA ALA A 36 10.93 3.76 -4.65
C ALA A 36 11.18 2.27 -4.39
N LEU A 37 10.20 1.56 -3.80
CA LEU A 37 10.33 0.16 -3.37
C LEU A 37 9.85 -0.85 -4.42
N THR A 38 9.16 -0.41 -5.48
CA THR A 38 8.70 -1.31 -6.55
C THR A 38 8.92 -0.75 -7.95
N THR A 39 9.22 -1.64 -8.89
CA THR A 39 9.38 -1.32 -10.32
C THR A 39 8.04 -1.21 -11.07
N VAL A 40 6.96 -0.79 -10.39
CA VAL A 40 5.64 -0.70 -11.00
C VAL A 40 5.55 0.52 -11.91
N GLU A 41 5.61 0.27 -13.22
CA GLU A 41 5.56 1.33 -14.24
C GLU A 41 4.15 1.94 -14.40
N SER A 42 3.10 1.15 -14.11
CA SER A 42 1.73 1.62 -14.29
C SER A 42 1.26 2.51 -13.13
N LYS A 43 1.06 3.80 -13.41
CA LYS A 43 0.47 4.79 -12.48
C LYS A 43 -0.82 4.29 -11.80
N GLY A 44 -1.71 3.65 -12.56
CA GLY A 44 -2.99 3.16 -12.04
C GLY A 44 -2.81 2.02 -11.03
N VAL A 45 -1.82 1.16 -11.26
CA VAL A 45 -1.47 0.07 -10.35
C VAL A 45 -0.82 0.62 -9.09
N ARG A 46 0.15 1.51 -9.23
CA ARG A 46 0.83 2.17 -8.11
C ARG A 46 -0.15 2.84 -7.16
N ASN A 47 -1.08 3.65 -7.70
CA ASN A 47 -2.11 4.32 -6.90
C ASN A 47 -3.02 3.32 -6.17
N ARG A 48 -3.35 2.18 -6.79
CA ARG A 48 -4.18 1.14 -6.16
C ARG A 48 -3.45 0.40 -5.03
N ILE A 49 -2.13 0.19 -5.18
CA ILE A 49 -1.27 -0.40 -4.14
C ILE A 49 -1.14 0.59 -2.99
N ALA A 50 -0.72 1.83 -3.25
CA ALA A 50 -0.61 2.88 -2.23
C ALA A 50 -1.91 3.01 -1.43
N GLY A 51 -3.06 3.13 -2.11
CA GLY A 51 -4.36 3.19 -1.44
C GLY A 51 -4.78 1.90 -0.72
N TYR A 52 -4.25 0.73 -1.08
CA TYR A 52 -4.45 -0.49 -0.29
C TYR A 52 -3.60 -0.46 0.99
N VAL A 53 -2.35 -0.01 0.87
CA VAL A 53 -1.42 0.10 2.00
C VAL A 53 -1.93 1.09 3.04
N THR A 54 -2.35 2.28 2.61
CA THR A 54 -2.93 3.30 3.50
C THR A 54 -4.15 2.76 4.26
N ARG A 55 -5.07 2.06 3.56
CA ARG A 55 -6.23 1.41 4.17
C ARG A 55 -5.81 0.39 5.22
N LYS A 56 -4.80 -0.42 4.93
CA LYS A 56 -4.35 -1.49 5.83
C LYS A 56 -3.67 -0.90 7.08
N LYS A 57 -2.82 0.12 6.92
CA LYS A 57 -2.20 0.86 8.04
C LYS A 57 -3.24 1.55 8.93
N ALA A 58 -4.23 2.20 8.34
CA ALA A 58 -5.33 2.80 9.09
C ALA A 58 -6.14 1.76 9.89
N GLN A 59 -6.37 0.57 9.32
CA GLN A 59 -7.02 -0.54 10.03
C GLN A 59 -6.18 -1.10 11.17
N SER A 60 -4.86 -1.24 10.97
CA SER A 60 -3.95 -1.69 12.03
C SER A 60 -3.88 -0.69 13.19
N ALA A 61 -3.95 0.61 12.92
CA ALA A 61 -3.98 1.65 13.96
C ALA A 61 -5.30 1.63 14.75
N ALA A 62 -6.43 1.35 14.09
CA ALA A 62 -7.74 1.32 14.73
C ALA A 62 -8.03 0.03 15.53
N GLY A 63 -7.34 -1.07 15.22
CA GLY A 63 -7.53 -2.38 15.89
C GLY A 63 -6.67 -2.59 17.14
N ALA A 64 -5.83 -1.62 17.52
CA ALA A 64 -4.97 -1.67 18.71
C ALA A 64 -5.55 -0.93 19.92
N ALA A 65 -6.83 -0.53 19.85
CA ALA A 65 -7.61 0.10 20.92
C ALA A 65 -8.76 -0.82 21.35
#